data_AF-A0A0F8XBI9-F1
#
_entry.id   AF-A0A0F8XBI9-F1
#
_cell.length_a   1.000
_cell.length_b   1.000
_cell.length_c   1.000
_cell.angle_alpha   90.00
_cell.angle_beta   90.00
_cell.angle_gamma   90.00
#
_symmetry.space_group_name_H-M   'P 1'
#
loop_
_entity.id
_entity.type
_entity.pdbx_description
1 polymer ?
#
loop_
_entity_poly.entity_id
_entity_poly.type
_entity_poly.pdbx_seq_one_letter_code
_entity_poly.pdbx_strand_id
1 'polypeptide(L)'
;MATAAVFTSVFFTFCMLWAKVNQPAVQHVAQQITSLYWSSVSQITRDVTSLERGIDRTVDLSSHQNITQLPAELYEQSASEEERARYKRLQERLVGLDNLRQQRQRRLDQLRHLQHLLEPFQEPQSNIQPNLVTREGELVQELEKMRMLVARVSGRMAQKQSKGNTDASDASYPLGPDQKLAALLDLS
;
A
#
# COMPACT_ATOMS: atom_id res chain seq x y z
N MET A 1 26.93 43.57 22.89
CA MET A 1 26.57 43.10 21.52
C MET A 1 26.29 41.60 21.42
N ALA A 2 26.72 40.74 22.37
CA ALA A 2 26.48 39.29 22.30
C ALA A 2 25.03 38.84 22.63
N THR A 3 24.29 39.59 23.45
CA THR A 3 22.93 39.19 23.90
C THR A 3 21.85 39.33 22.84
N ALA A 4 21.98 40.31 21.93
CA ALA A 4 21.03 40.51 20.83
C ALA A 4 21.09 39.39 19.77
N ALA A 5 22.28 38.84 19.51
CA ALA A 5 22.49 37.76 18.54
C ALA A 5 21.93 36.40 19.02
N VAL A 6 21.96 36.14 20.33
CA VAL A 6 21.36 34.93 20.90
C VAL A 6 19.84 35.03 20.84
N PHE A 7 19.27 36.21 21.08
CA PHE A 7 17.82 36.41 21.06
C PHE A 7 17.23 36.23 19.65
N THR A 8 17.90 36.71 18.60
CA THR A 8 17.45 36.51 17.21
C THR A 8 17.58 35.05 16.78
N SER A 9 18.63 34.34 17.20
CA SER A 9 18.81 32.91 16.89
C SER A 9 17.76 32.01 17.56
N VAL A 10 17.46 32.28 18.84
CA VAL A 10 16.40 31.56 19.58
C VAL A 10 15.02 31.87 19.01
N PHE A 11 14.76 33.12 18.61
CA PHE A 11 13.49 33.49 17.97
C PHE A 11 13.35 32.86 16.58
N PHE A 12 14.43 32.78 15.81
CA PHE A 12 14.42 32.16 14.48
C PHE A 12 14.20 30.64 14.57
N THR A 13 14.86 29.97 15.51
CA THR A 13 14.65 28.53 15.74
C THR A 13 13.26 28.23 16.30
N PHE A 14 12.74 29.06 17.20
CA PHE A 14 11.36 28.93 17.69
C PHE A 14 10.32 29.17 16.58
N CYS A 15 10.50 30.18 15.74
CA CYS A 15 9.62 30.45 14.60
C CYS A 15 9.67 29.32 13.56
N MET A 16 10.86 28.77 13.27
CA MET A 16 11.01 27.64 12.37
C MET A 16 10.37 26.36 12.94
N LEU A 17 10.47 26.13 14.25
CA LEU A 17 9.83 25.03 14.95
C LEU A 17 8.30 25.17 14.96
N TRP A 18 7.79 26.38 15.20
CA TRP A 18 6.36 26.68 15.18
C TRP A 18 5.77 26.55 13.77
N ALA A 19 6.53 26.95 12.74
CA ALA A 19 6.18 26.72 11.34
C ALA A 19 6.16 25.22 10.99
N LYS A 20 7.11 24.43 11.50
CA LYS A 20 7.16 22.97 11.28
C LYS A 20 5.99 22.23 11.95
N VAL A 21 5.60 22.64 13.15
CA VAL A 21 4.50 22.00 13.92
C VAL A 21 3.13 22.28 13.32
N ASN A 22 2.91 23.46 12.72
CA ASN A 22 1.59 23.84 12.16
C ASN A 22 1.38 23.47 10.68
N GLN A 23 2.43 23.04 9.97
CA GLN A 23 2.34 22.60 8.57
C GLN A 23 1.24 21.56 8.29
N PRO A 24 1.10 20.45 9.06
CA PRO A 24 0.09 19.44 8.77
C PRO A 24 -1.35 19.94 8.98
N ALA A 25 -1.58 20.78 10.00
CA ALA A 25 -2.91 21.31 10.29
C ALA A 25 -3.39 22.31 9.22
N VAL A 26 -2.52 23.21 8.76
CA VAL A 26 -2.84 24.18 7.70
C VAL A 26 -3.09 23.45 6.37
N GLN A 27 -2.31 22.41 6.06
CA GLN A 27 -2.52 21.61 4.87
C GLN A 27 -3.86 20.86 4.90
N HIS A 28 -4.23 20.28 6.05
CA HIS A 28 -5.52 19.62 6.20
C HIS A 28 -6.69 20.59 6.06
N VAL A 29 -6.63 21.77 6.66
CA VAL A 29 -7.69 22.78 6.53
C VAL A 29 -7.78 23.30 5.10
N ALA A 30 -6.65 23.54 4.43
CA ALA A 30 -6.65 23.94 3.02
C ALA A 30 -7.27 22.86 2.12
N GLN A 31 -6.94 21.58 2.36
CA GLN A 31 -7.55 20.45 1.66
C GLN A 31 -9.05 20.34 1.94
N GLN A 32 -9.48 20.55 3.19
CA GLN A 32 -10.90 20.56 3.56
C GLN A 32 -11.65 21.69 2.86
N ILE A 33 -11.13 22.93 2.89
CA ILE A 33 -11.73 24.08 2.19
C ILE A 33 -11.80 23.79 0.68
N THR A 34 -10.74 23.22 0.11
CA THR A 34 -10.71 22.84 -1.31
C THR A 34 -11.78 21.79 -1.61
N SER A 35 -11.90 20.76 -0.78
CA SER A 35 -12.92 19.72 -0.94
C SER A 35 -14.34 20.26 -0.80
N LEU A 36 -14.57 21.18 0.15
CA LEU A 36 -15.86 21.84 0.37
C LEU A 36 -16.21 22.75 -0.80
N TYR A 37 -15.25 23.52 -1.31
CA TYR A 37 -15.42 24.35 -2.49
C TYR A 37 -15.79 23.51 -3.72
N TRP A 38 -15.07 22.42 -3.99
CA TRP A 38 -15.41 21.51 -5.09
C TRP A 38 -16.75 20.81 -4.89
N SER A 39 -17.12 20.46 -3.64
CA SER A 39 -18.43 19.87 -3.33
C SER A 39 -19.58 20.85 -3.55
N SER A 40 -19.40 22.12 -3.16
CA SER A 40 -20.38 23.18 -3.35
C SER A 40 -20.52 23.55 -4.83
N VAL A 41 -19.42 23.70 -5.55
CA VAL A 41 -19.43 23.94 -7.00
C VAL A 41 -20.13 22.79 -7.72
N SER A 42 -19.82 21.53 -7.38
CA SER A 42 -20.47 20.38 -7.99
C SER A 42 -21.95 20.22 -7.61
N GLN A 43 -22.36 20.63 -6.41
CA GLN A 43 -23.76 20.68 -5.99
C GLN A 43 -24.53 21.78 -6.70
N ILE A 44 -23.97 22.98 -6.81
CA ILE A 44 -24.55 24.09 -7.59
C ILE A 44 -24.73 23.64 -9.05
N THR A 45 -23.75 22.97 -9.65
CA THR A 45 -23.91 22.42 -11.01
C THR A 45 -24.96 21.31 -11.13
N ARG A 46 -25.35 20.64 -10.02
CA ARG A 46 -26.38 19.60 -9.99
C ARG A 46 -27.79 20.15 -9.74
N ASP A 47 -27.91 21.20 -8.94
CA ASP A 47 -29.20 21.84 -8.60
C ASP A 47 -29.72 22.75 -9.72
N VAL A 48 -28.87 23.17 -10.66
CA VAL A 48 -29.36 23.83 -11.87
C VAL A 48 -30.00 22.80 -12.79
N THR A 49 -31.31 22.77 -12.75
CA THR A 49 -32.28 22.30 -13.75
C THR A 49 -32.09 22.96 -15.13
N SER A 50 -30.86 23.31 -15.53
CA SER A 50 -30.47 23.99 -16.77
C SER A 50 -29.90 23.06 -17.84
N LEU A 51 -30.18 21.76 -17.78
CA LEU A 51 -29.87 20.87 -18.91
C LEU A 51 -30.61 21.27 -20.20
N GLU A 52 -31.68 22.07 -20.12
CA GLU A 52 -32.36 22.68 -21.27
C GLU A 52 -31.79 24.06 -21.69
N ARG A 53 -30.99 24.73 -20.85
CA ARG A 53 -30.48 26.10 -21.10
C ARG A 53 -29.00 26.16 -21.51
N GLY A 54 -28.32 25.02 -21.51
CA GLY A 54 -26.91 24.94 -21.89
C GLY A 54 -25.97 25.06 -20.70
N ILE A 55 -24.72 24.67 -20.96
CA ILE A 55 -23.66 24.60 -19.97
C ILE A 55 -23.22 26.03 -19.63
N ASP A 56 -23.31 26.40 -18.36
CA ASP A 56 -22.87 27.72 -17.92
C ASP A 56 -21.39 27.94 -18.27
N ARG A 57 -21.04 29.17 -18.65
CA ARG A 57 -19.67 29.54 -19.07
C ARG A 57 -18.60 29.28 -18.00
N THR A 58 -19.02 29.08 -16.75
CA THR A 58 -18.17 28.80 -15.58
C THR A 58 -17.95 27.32 -15.34
N VAL A 59 -18.60 26.42 -16.09
CA VAL A 59 -18.45 24.97 -15.90
C VAL A 59 -17.05 24.55 -16.28
N ASP A 60 -16.38 23.87 -15.34
CA ASP A 60 -15.06 23.34 -15.57
C ASP A 60 -15.12 22.14 -16.54
N LEU A 61 -14.69 22.37 -17.77
CA LEU A 61 -14.56 21.35 -18.83
C LEU A 61 -13.33 20.45 -18.63
N SER A 62 -12.64 20.56 -17.49
CA SER A 62 -11.61 19.61 -17.10
C SER A 62 -12.21 18.34 -16.47
N SER A 63 -13.40 18.39 -15.88
CA SER A 63 -14.01 17.21 -15.26
C SER A 63 -14.64 16.28 -16.30
N HIS A 64 -14.30 14.98 -16.25
CA HIS A 64 -14.89 13.97 -17.14
C HIS A 64 -16.43 13.97 -17.09
N GLN A 65 -17.01 14.12 -15.89
CA GLN A 65 -18.47 14.12 -15.71
C GLN A 65 -19.13 15.26 -16.50
N ASN A 66 -18.52 16.45 -16.47
CA ASN A 66 -19.03 17.62 -17.21
C ASN A 66 -18.86 17.45 -18.72
N ILE A 67 -17.79 16.78 -19.16
CA ILE A 67 -17.57 16.47 -20.59
C ILE A 67 -18.61 15.47 -21.09
N THR A 68 -18.96 14.45 -20.31
CA THR A 68 -19.98 13.46 -20.71
C THR A 68 -21.39 14.03 -20.81
N GLN A 69 -21.65 15.14 -20.11
CA GLN A 69 -22.93 15.85 -20.14
C GLN A 69 -23.06 16.82 -21.33
N LEU A 70 -21.98 17.00 -22.11
CA LEU A 70 -22.01 17.85 -23.31
C LEU A 70 -22.97 17.27 -24.36
N PRO A 71 -23.93 18.06 -24.88
CA PRO A 71 -24.75 17.67 -26.02
C PRO A 71 -23.90 17.30 -27.24
N ALA A 72 -24.34 16.32 -28.02
CA ALA A 72 -23.68 15.98 -29.29
C ALA A 72 -23.88 17.06 -30.37
N GLU A 73 -24.93 17.88 -30.24
CA GLU A 73 -25.28 18.93 -31.19
C GLU A 73 -25.68 20.21 -30.46
N LEU A 74 -25.38 21.37 -31.07
CA LEU A 74 -25.85 22.65 -30.59
C LEU A 74 -27.35 22.79 -30.95
N TYR A 75 -28.23 22.83 -29.95
CA TYR A 75 -29.68 22.97 -30.14
C TYR A 75 -30.12 24.35 -30.63
N GLU A 76 -29.20 25.30 -30.72
CA GLU A 76 -29.49 26.67 -31.13
C GLU A 76 -29.71 26.74 -32.65
N GLN A 77 -30.96 26.97 -33.05
CA GLN A 77 -31.38 27.04 -34.46
C GLN A 77 -30.80 28.26 -35.20
N SER A 78 -30.33 29.27 -34.46
CA SER A 78 -29.67 30.48 -34.98
C SER A 78 -28.17 30.31 -35.27
N ALA A 79 -27.55 29.20 -34.86
CA ALA A 79 -26.13 28.96 -35.13
C ALA A 79 -25.89 28.65 -36.62
N SER A 80 -24.86 29.27 -37.19
CA SER A 80 -24.44 28.99 -38.57
C SER A 80 -23.89 27.56 -38.67
N GLU A 81 -24.01 26.93 -39.85
CA GLU A 81 -23.49 25.57 -40.08
C GLU A 81 -21.97 25.47 -39.81
N GLU A 82 -21.24 26.56 -40.06
CA GLU A 82 -19.81 26.66 -39.74
C GLU A 82 -19.53 26.60 -38.23
N GLU A 83 -20.39 27.21 -37.42
CA GLU A 83 -20.27 27.22 -35.96
C GLU A 83 -20.57 25.83 -35.38
N ARG A 84 -21.56 25.13 -35.94
CA ARG A 84 -21.87 23.74 -35.60
C ARG A 84 -20.70 22.81 -35.93
N ALA A 85 -20.11 22.95 -37.11
CA ALA A 85 -18.94 22.19 -37.50
C ALA A 85 -17.73 22.49 -36.59
N ARG A 86 -17.53 23.76 -36.22
CA ARG A 86 -16.48 24.17 -35.28
C ARG A 86 -16.69 23.57 -33.89
N TYR A 87 -17.91 23.56 -33.39
CA TYR A 87 -18.27 22.94 -32.11
C TYR A 87 -17.96 21.45 -32.11
N LYS A 88 -18.41 20.70 -33.14
CA LYS A 88 -18.15 19.26 -33.25
C LYS A 88 -16.65 18.94 -33.21
N ARG A 89 -15.83 19.69 -33.97
CA ARG A 89 -14.36 19.55 -33.93
C ARG A 89 -13.75 19.81 -32.54
N LEU A 90 -14.25 20.81 -31.82
CA LEU A 90 -13.79 21.13 -30.46
C LEU A 90 -14.20 20.05 -29.47
N GLN A 91 -15.42 19.52 -29.59
CA GLN A 91 -15.92 18.44 -28.76
C GLN A 91 -15.08 17.17 -28.95
N GLU A 92 -14.83 16.76 -30.19
CA GLU A 92 -13.95 15.63 -30.50
C GLU A 92 -12.56 15.80 -29.88
N ARG A 93 -11.99 17.00 -29.99
CA ARG A 93 -10.70 17.32 -29.38
C ARG A 93 -10.75 17.24 -27.85
N LEU A 94 -11.80 17.74 -27.22
CA LEU A 94 -11.98 17.68 -25.76
C LEU A 94 -12.07 16.23 -25.28
N VAL A 95 -12.88 15.41 -25.93
CA VAL A 95 -13.02 13.99 -25.63
C VAL A 95 -11.68 13.26 -25.82
N GLY A 96 -10.95 13.56 -26.90
CA GLY A 96 -9.61 13.01 -27.13
C GLY A 96 -8.61 13.36 -26.01
N LEU A 97 -8.59 14.62 -25.56
CA LEU A 97 -7.74 15.07 -24.45
C LEU A 97 -8.15 14.46 -23.11
N ASP A 98 -9.45 14.29 -22.87
CA ASP A 98 -9.95 13.65 -21.66
C ASP A 98 -9.55 12.18 -21.59
N ASN A 99 -9.68 11.44 -22.70
CA ASN A 99 -9.23 10.05 -22.80
C ASN A 99 -7.73 9.90 -22.48
N LEU A 100 -6.89 10.79 -23.03
CA LEU A 100 -5.45 10.81 -22.73
C LEU A 100 -5.19 11.08 -21.24
N ARG A 101 -5.94 11.99 -20.64
CA ARG A 101 -5.83 12.30 -19.22
C ARG A 101 -6.21 11.10 -18.35
N GLN A 102 -7.32 10.42 -18.67
CA GLN A 102 -7.75 9.23 -17.96
C GLN A 102 -6.70 8.11 -18.03
N GLN A 103 -6.10 7.89 -19.20
CA GLN A 103 -5.04 6.90 -19.35
C GLN A 103 -3.82 7.22 -18.46
N ARG A 104 -3.41 8.50 -18.43
CA ARG A 104 -2.32 8.95 -17.55
C ARG A 104 -2.68 8.79 -16.08
N GLN A 105 -3.92 9.11 -15.70
CA GLN A 105 -4.38 8.99 -14.33
C GLN A 105 -4.38 7.52 -13.86
N ARG A 106 -4.92 6.60 -14.67
CA ARG A 106 -4.86 5.16 -14.40
C ARG A 106 -3.43 4.67 -14.23
N ARG A 107 -2.51 5.15 -15.07
CA ARG A 107 -1.07 4.81 -14.95
C ARG A 107 -0.48 5.35 -13.65
N LEU A 108 -0.81 6.58 -13.24
CA LEU A 108 -0.35 7.13 -11.97
C LEU A 108 -0.91 6.35 -10.78
N ASP A 109 -2.18 5.95 -10.81
CA ASP A 109 -2.81 5.19 -9.75
C ASP A 109 -2.19 3.78 -9.63
N GLN A 110 -1.89 3.14 -10.76
CA GLN A 110 -1.13 1.88 -10.78
C GLN A 110 0.25 2.04 -10.15
N LEU A 111 1.00 3.09 -10.52
CA LEU A 111 2.32 3.33 -9.97
C LEU A 111 2.29 3.64 -8.48
N ARG A 112 1.30 4.41 -8.01
CA ARG A 112 1.10 4.69 -6.59
C ARG A 112 0.74 3.41 -5.82
N HIS A 113 -0.10 2.56 -6.40
CA HIS A 113 -0.44 1.28 -5.79
C HIS A 113 0.79 0.39 -5.65
N LEU A 114 1.62 0.27 -6.70
CA LEU A 114 2.88 -0.44 -6.64
C LEU A 114 3.85 0.18 -5.63
N GLN A 115 3.93 1.50 -5.56
CA GLN A 115 4.76 2.19 -4.58
C GLN A 115 4.33 1.85 -3.15
N HIS A 116 3.02 1.81 -2.89
CA HIS A 116 2.49 1.44 -1.57
C HIS A 116 2.77 -0.04 -1.23
N LEU A 117 2.73 -0.94 -2.21
CA LEU A 117 3.14 -2.34 -2.00
C LEU A 117 4.65 -2.48 -1.74
N LEU A 118 5.46 -1.56 -2.24
CA LEU A 118 6.91 -1.55 -2.04
C LEU A 118 7.34 -0.82 -0.76
N GLU A 119 6.47 0.01 -0.18
CA GLU A 119 6.72 0.75 1.07
C GLU A 119 7.21 -0.16 2.22
N PRO A 120 6.59 -1.34 2.49
CA PRO A 120 7.05 -2.24 3.54
C PRO A 120 8.41 -2.88 3.27
N PHE A 121 8.84 -2.93 2.00
CA PHE A 121 10.13 -3.49 1.60
C PHE A 121 11.28 -2.48 1.68
N GLN A 122 11.00 -1.18 1.88
CA GLN A 122 12.06 -0.18 2.06
C GLN A 122 12.81 -0.41 3.38
N GLU A 123 12.11 -0.89 4.41
CA GLU A 123 12.68 -1.27 5.70
C GLU A 123 12.30 -2.72 6.06
N PRO A 124 12.93 -3.72 5.42
CA PRO A 124 12.56 -5.12 5.60
C PRO A 124 12.85 -5.61 7.03
N GLN A 125 13.72 -4.94 7.77
CA GLN A 125 14.05 -5.27 9.15
C GLN A 125 12.98 -4.83 10.16
N SER A 126 12.18 -3.80 9.85
CA SER A 126 11.15 -3.25 10.76
C SER A 126 9.73 -3.70 10.38
N ASN A 127 9.43 -3.79 9.07
CA ASN A 127 8.06 -4.01 8.57
C ASN A 127 7.73 -5.46 8.22
N ILE A 128 8.73 -6.27 7.88
CA ILE A 128 8.54 -7.67 7.50
C ILE A 128 9.04 -8.52 8.67
N GLN A 129 8.28 -9.55 9.04
CA GLN A 129 8.55 -10.34 10.25
C GLN A 129 10.05 -10.70 10.34
N PRO A 130 10.74 -10.35 11.44
CA PRO A 130 12.20 -10.49 11.54
C PRO A 130 12.66 -11.94 11.34
N ASN A 131 11.77 -12.91 11.60
CA ASN A 131 12.00 -14.34 11.42
C ASN A 131 12.15 -14.79 9.95
N LEU A 132 11.71 -13.98 8.97
CA LEU A 132 11.87 -14.27 7.54
C LEU A 132 13.16 -13.70 6.96
N VAL A 133 13.70 -12.63 7.57
CA VAL A 133 14.80 -11.84 7.00
C VAL A 133 16.17 -12.35 7.46
N THR A 134 16.26 -13.04 8.60
CA THR A 134 17.54 -13.57 9.10
C THR A 134 17.58 -15.09 8.98
N ARG A 135 18.55 -15.61 8.20
CA ARG A 135 18.93 -17.04 8.21
C ARG A 135 19.38 -17.54 9.59
N GLU A 136 19.66 -16.62 10.51
CA GLU A 136 20.17 -16.82 11.86
C GLU A 136 19.13 -16.43 12.94
N GLY A 137 17.84 -16.60 12.66
CA GLY A 137 16.77 -16.27 13.62
C GLY A 137 16.80 -17.13 14.88
N GLU A 138 16.21 -16.65 15.98
CA GLU A 138 16.13 -17.36 17.28
C GLU A 138 15.61 -18.81 17.13
N LEU A 139 14.70 -19.02 16.19
CA LEU A 139 14.13 -20.33 15.87
C LEU A 139 15.17 -21.33 15.32
N VAL A 140 16.14 -20.87 14.52
CA VAL A 140 17.23 -21.73 14.01
C VAL A 140 18.17 -22.11 15.16
N GLN A 141 18.47 -21.18 16.07
CA GLN A 141 19.28 -21.46 17.26
C GLN A 141 18.57 -22.44 18.20
N GLU A 142 17.25 -22.33 18.35
CA GLU A 142 16.46 -23.24 19.18
C GLU A 142 16.34 -24.64 18.55
N LEU A 143 16.21 -24.73 17.22
CA LEU A 143 16.31 -25.99 16.47
C LEU A 143 17.68 -26.66 16.62
N GLU A 144 18.77 -25.88 16.65
CA GLU A 144 20.12 -26.43 16.85
C GLU A 144 20.31 -26.96 18.28
N LYS A 145 19.79 -26.26 19.30
CA LYS A 145 19.74 -26.76 20.69
C LYS A 145 18.96 -28.06 20.79
N MET A 146 17.80 -28.15 20.12
CA MET A 146 17.01 -29.38 20.07
C MET A 146 17.78 -30.52 19.40
N ARG A 147 18.47 -30.29 18.28
CA ARG A 147 19.32 -31.29 17.61
C ARG A 147 20.42 -31.80 18.54
N MET A 148 21.07 -30.91 19.28
CA MET A 148 22.11 -31.28 20.23
C MET A 148 21.56 -32.12 21.39
N LEU A 149 20.38 -31.76 21.93
CA LEU A 149 19.72 -32.52 22.98
C LEU A 149 19.32 -33.92 22.49
N VAL A 150 18.76 -34.04 21.28
CA VAL A 150 18.41 -35.33 20.67
C VAL A 150 19.64 -36.20 20.45
N ALA A 151 20.75 -35.64 19.97
CA ALA A 151 22.02 -36.36 19.82
C ALA A 151 22.55 -36.87 21.18
N ARG A 152 22.44 -36.05 22.23
CA ARG A 152 22.87 -36.44 23.58
C ARG A 152 21.96 -37.51 24.20
N VAL A 153 20.65 -37.39 24.00
CA VAL A 153 19.66 -38.37 24.51
C VAL A 153 19.83 -39.71 23.79
N SER A 154 19.94 -39.70 22.45
CA SER A 154 20.19 -40.92 21.66
C SER A 154 21.52 -41.58 22.03
N GLY A 155 22.60 -40.81 22.21
CA GLY A 155 23.89 -41.33 22.67
C GLY A 155 23.82 -41.95 24.08
N ARG A 156 23.13 -41.32 25.03
CA ARG A 156 22.93 -41.89 26.38
C ARG A 156 22.03 -43.12 26.38
N MET A 157 20.99 -43.16 25.53
CA MET A 157 20.14 -44.33 25.37
C MET A 157 20.91 -45.52 24.77
N ALA A 158 21.74 -45.27 23.75
CA ALA A 158 22.62 -46.28 23.17
C ALA A 158 23.67 -46.79 24.18
N GLN A 159 24.27 -45.91 24.96
CA GLN A 159 25.23 -46.29 26.02
C GLN A 159 24.55 -47.10 27.14
N LYS A 160 23.30 -46.79 27.49
CA LYS A 160 22.52 -47.58 28.45
C LYS A 160 22.14 -48.96 27.90
N GLN A 161 21.82 -49.07 26.62
CA GLN A 161 21.58 -50.37 25.96
C GLN A 161 22.88 -51.20 25.86
N SER A 162 24.02 -50.58 25.54
CA SER A 162 25.33 -51.25 25.50
C SER A 162 25.79 -51.73 26.89
N LYS A 163 25.55 -50.95 27.94
CA LYS A 163 25.92 -51.29 29.33
C LYS A 163 24.93 -52.26 29.99
N GLY A 164 23.72 -52.40 29.44
CA GLY A 164 22.76 -53.45 29.80
C GLY A 164 23.06 -54.80 29.14
N ASN A 165 23.96 -54.86 28.16
CA ASN A 165 24.34 -56.08 27.45
C ASN A 165 25.59 -56.78 28.02
N THR A 166 26.17 -56.28 29.12
CA THR A 166 27.36 -56.90 29.74
C THR A 166 27.02 -57.89 30.86
N ASP A 167 25.76 -57.98 31.31
CA ASP A 167 25.31 -58.90 32.37
C ASP A 167 24.13 -59.79 31.96
N ALA A 168 23.99 -60.11 30.67
CA ALA A 168 23.00 -61.11 30.23
C ALA A 168 23.45 -61.82 28.95
N SER A 169 24.27 -62.86 29.11
CA SER A 169 24.14 -64.01 28.23
C SER A 169 22.78 -64.66 28.49
N ASP A 170 21.78 -64.33 27.68
CA ASP A 170 20.94 -65.28 26.92
C ASP A 170 19.69 -64.58 26.36
N ALA A 171 19.31 -64.95 25.14
CA ALA A 171 18.03 -64.72 24.45
C ALA A 171 17.59 -63.29 24.02
N SER A 172 17.52 -63.16 22.68
CA SER A 172 16.47 -62.47 21.89
C SER A 172 16.83 -61.13 21.23
N TYR A 173 16.98 -61.21 19.91
CA TYR A 173 17.17 -60.12 18.95
C TYR A 173 16.21 -58.94 19.18
N PRO A 174 16.70 -57.69 19.32
CA PRO A 174 15.84 -56.52 19.32
C PRO A 174 15.45 -56.23 17.87
N LEU A 175 14.15 -56.33 17.57
CA LEU A 175 13.55 -55.95 16.29
C LEU A 175 14.09 -54.58 15.84
N GLY A 176 14.51 -54.50 14.58
CA GLY A 176 15.13 -53.32 14.00
C GLY A 176 14.18 -52.11 13.99
N PRO A 177 14.72 -50.88 13.98
CA PRO A 177 13.93 -49.64 14.02
C PRO A 177 12.87 -49.58 12.90
N ASP A 178 13.14 -50.22 11.76
CA ASP A 178 12.24 -50.26 10.61
C ASP A 178 10.97 -51.10 10.87
N GLN A 179 11.05 -52.15 11.69
CA GLN A 179 9.89 -52.95 12.09
C GLN A 179 9.00 -52.21 13.11
N LYS A 180 9.59 -51.35 13.94
CA LYS A 180 8.82 -50.49 14.84
C LYS A 180 8.01 -49.43 14.09
N LEU A 181 8.58 -48.88 13.02
CA LEU A 181 7.87 -47.92 12.17
C LEU A 181 6.73 -48.59 11.39
N ALA A 182 6.96 -49.80 10.87
CA ALA A 182 5.91 -50.59 10.22
C ALA A 182 4.74 -50.89 11.18
N ALA A 183 5.04 -51.33 12.41
CA ALA A 183 4.00 -51.64 13.40
C ALA A 183 3.17 -50.43 13.85
N LEU A 184 3.74 -49.21 13.78
CA LEU A 184 3.01 -47.98 14.11
C LEU A 184 2.13 -47.48 12.96
N LEU A 185 2.48 -47.82 11.72
CA LEU A 185 1.69 -47.47 10.53
C LEU A 185 0.51 -48.43 10.31
N ASP A 186 0.60 -49.68 10.76
CA ASP A 186 -0.52 -50.64 10.73
C ASP A 186 -1.58 -50.39 11.82
N LEU A 187 -1.34 -49.45 12.74
CA LEU A 187 -2.23 -49.09 13.85
C LEU A 187 -3.06 -47.82 13.58
N SER A 188 -3.03 -47.29 12.35
CA SER A 188 -3.84 -46.16 11.89
C SER A 188 -4.92 -46.56 10.90
#